data_AF-A0A6M0SRL1-F1
#
_entry.id   AF-A0A6M0SRL1-F1
#
_cell.length_a   1.000
_cell.length_b   1.000
_cell.length_c   1.000
_cell.angle_alpha   90.00
_cell.angle_beta   90.00
_cell.angle_gamma   90.00
#
_symmetry.space_group_name_H-M   'P 1'
#
loop_
_entity.id
_entity.type
_entity.pdbx_description
1 polymer ?
#
loop_
_entity_poly.entity_id
_entity_poly.type
_entity_poly.pdbx_seq_one_letter_code
_entity_poly.pdbx_strand_id
1 'polypeptide(L)'
;MELNNIDLLSLQTSYLQQDLFVKALCKAIEPYLKILDEKTKLTYIYGRIEELDEETIDSLAWQFHVDFYDYTLSLETKKELVKNSIRLHKIKGTPVAVEEAATTVFGRTRLKEWFEYGGEPYYFSLDIDITDRGASPSELKKLDTLINAYKNKRSWTDILNIYLSVKGKSYIGITTMQGEAMTVYPWSPKDIESKGKINISLLEINGVEEITTYPRKEKI
;
A
#
# COMPACT_ATOMS: atom_id res chain seq x y z
N MET A 1 33.95 7.58 7.22
CA MET A 1 34.95 6.99 8.13
C MET A 1 34.21 6.65 9.41
N GLU A 2 34.08 5.37 9.74
CA GLU A 2 33.35 4.93 10.94
C GLU A 2 34.26 5.05 12.16
N LEU A 3 33.99 6.01 13.05
CA LEU A 3 34.80 6.26 14.24
C LEU A 3 34.73 5.13 15.28
N ASN A 4 33.68 4.30 15.21
CA ASN A 4 33.41 3.22 16.15
C ASN A 4 34.47 2.09 16.13
N ASN A 5 35.17 1.92 15.01
CA ASN A 5 36.20 0.89 14.84
C ASN A 5 37.55 1.47 14.37
N ILE A 6 37.88 2.67 14.86
CA ILE A 6 39.20 3.27 14.61
C ILE A 6 40.20 2.71 15.61
N ASP A 7 41.24 2.07 15.07
CA ASP A 7 42.51 1.83 15.77
C ASP A 7 43.42 3.02 15.50
N LEU A 8 43.64 3.88 16.50
CA LEU A 8 44.46 5.08 16.32
C LEU A 8 45.93 4.74 16.08
N LEU A 9 46.39 3.59 16.55
CA LEU A 9 47.76 3.14 16.34
C LEU A 9 47.96 2.75 14.88
N SER A 10 46.96 2.10 14.26
CA SER A 10 47.00 1.72 12.83
C SER A 10 47.13 2.92 11.89
N LEU A 11 46.65 4.09 12.31
CA LEU A 11 46.72 5.34 11.54
C LEU A 11 48.08 6.04 11.63
N GLN A 12 48.93 5.65 12.58
CA GLN A 12 50.27 6.22 12.72
C GLN A 12 51.24 5.67 11.67
N THR A 13 52.31 6.41 11.40
CA THR A 13 53.40 5.89 10.56
C THR A 13 54.08 4.70 11.23
N SER A 14 54.68 3.81 10.43
CA SER A 14 55.34 2.58 10.89
C SER A 14 56.43 2.81 11.96
N TYR A 15 57.08 3.97 11.95
CA TYR A 15 58.06 4.37 12.96
C TYR A 15 57.41 4.75 14.30
N LEU A 16 56.31 5.51 14.26
CA LEU A 16 55.60 5.96 15.46
C LEU A 16 54.84 4.83 16.15
N GLN A 17 54.42 3.81 15.40
CA GLN A 17 53.80 2.61 15.98
C GLN A 17 54.71 1.84 16.94
N GLN A 18 56.03 2.01 16.86
CA GLN A 18 56.98 1.32 17.75
C GLN A 18 57.21 2.07 19.06
N ASP A 19 56.95 3.38 19.07
CA ASP A 19 57.20 4.27 20.20
C ASP A 19 56.22 4.00 21.36
N LEU A 20 56.76 3.83 22.58
CA LEU A 20 55.97 3.51 23.77
C LEU A 20 55.04 4.65 24.19
N PHE A 21 55.49 5.90 24.05
CA PHE A 21 54.70 7.08 24.37
C PHE A 21 53.53 7.20 23.40
N VAL A 22 53.74 6.99 22.09
CA VAL A 22 52.68 7.03 21.08
C VAL A 22 51.63 5.95 21.33
N LYS A 23 52.03 4.72 21.65
CA LYS A 23 51.10 3.64 22.02
C LYS A 23 50.23 4.01 23.22
N ALA A 24 50.85 4.53 24.29
CA ALA A 24 50.15 4.95 25.49
C ALA A 24 49.18 6.11 25.21
N LEU A 25 49.60 7.09 24.40
CA LEU A 25 48.79 8.23 23.99
C LEU A 25 47.57 7.81 23.17
N CYS A 26 47.76 6.97 22.14
CA CYS A 26 46.66 6.45 21.32
C CYS A 26 45.63 5.72 22.19
N LYS A 27 46.10 4.83 23.08
CA LYS A 27 45.23 4.08 24.00
C LYS A 27 44.50 4.97 25.01
N ALA A 28 45.09 6.10 25.41
CA ALA A 28 44.46 7.06 26.29
C ALA A 28 43.38 7.92 25.59
N ILE A 29 43.58 8.24 24.31
CA ILE A 29 42.66 9.08 23.51
C ILE A 29 41.48 8.30 22.96
N GLU A 30 41.68 7.03 22.57
CA GLU A 30 40.65 6.17 21.97
C GLU A 30 39.29 6.18 22.69
N PRO A 31 39.20 6.05 24.02
CA PRO A 31 37.91 6.10 24.73
C PRO A 31 37.17 7.42 24.52
N TYR A 32 37.87 8.55 24.47
CA TYR A 32 37.26 9.86 24.29
C TYR A 32 36.73 10.06 22.86
N LEU A 33 37.45 9.55 21.85
CA LEU A 33 36.97 9.58 20.46
C LEU A 33 35.71 8.72 20.27
N LYS A 34 35.62 7.57 20.95
CA LYS A 34 34.40 6.75 20.94
C LYS A 34 33.21 7.49 21.55
N ILE A 35 33.41 8.16 22.70
CA ILE A 35 32.37 9.00 23.31
C ILE A 35 31.95 10.14 22.38
N LEU A 36 32.90 10.77 21.68
CA LEU A 36 32.62 11.84 20.72
C LEU A 36 31.82 11.33 19.53
N ASP A 37 32.12 10.14 19.00
CA ASP A 37 31.33 9.52 17.93
C ASP A 37 29.87 9.31 18.36
N GLU A 38 29.67 8.72 19.54
CA GLU A 38 28.33 8.51 20.08
C GLU A 38 27.56 9.81 20.28
N LYS A 39 28.23 10.89 20.67
CA LYS A 39 27.60 12.21 20.79
C LYS A 39 27.36 12.90 19.45
N THR A 40 28.21 12.67 18.46
CA THR A 40 28.07 13.27 17.11
C THR A 40 26.79 12.77 16.45
N LYS A 41 26.40 11.52 16.71
CA LYS A 41 25.11 10.94 16.30
C LYS A 41 23.89 11.76 16.74
N LEU A 42 23.95 12.43 17.89
CA LEU A 42 22.90 13.32 18.40
C LEU A 42 22.87 14.69 17.71
N THR A 43 23.96 15.09 17.04
CA THR A 43 24.00 16.34 16.27
C THR A 43 23.42 16.15 14.87
N TYR A 44 23.57 14.94 14.31
CA TYR A 44 23.10 14.59 12.97
C TYR A 44 21.76 13.83 12.97
N ILE A 45 20.83 14.23 13.85
CA ILE A 45 19.54 13.54 14.03
C ILE A 45 18.68 13.57 12.77
N TYR A 46 18.59 14.73 12.10
CA TYR A 46 17.73 14.88 10.92
C TYR A 46 18.22 14.04 9.74
N GLY A 47 19.53 13.89 9.57
CA GLY A 47 20.10 13.07 8.50
C GLY A 47 20.07 11.56 8.77
N ARG A 48 19.79 11.15 10.01
CA ARG A 48 19.64 9.75 10.44
C ARG A 48 18.20 9.38 10.77
N ILE A 49 17.23 10.11 10.21
CA ILE A 49 15.80 9.96 10.53
C ILE A 49 15.30 8.52 10.34
N GLU A 50 15.88 7.77 9.40
CA GLU A 50 15.53 6.38 9.13
C GLU A 50 15.89 5.43 10.28
N GLU A 51 16.87 5.78 11.11
CA GLU A 51 17.38 4.97 12.23
C GLU A 51 16.74 5.33 13.58
N LEU A 52 15.97 6.42 13.65
CA LEU A 52 15.42 6.92 14.91
C LEU A 52 14.20 6.10 15.37
N ASP A 53 14.04 6.04 16.69
CA ASP A 53 12.87 5.51 17.36
C ASP A 53 11.64 6.42 17.19
N GLU A 54 10.45 5.86 17.44
CA GLU A 54 9.18 6.54 17.24
C GLU A 54 8.99 7.77 18.13
N GLU A 55 9.44 7.71 19.39
CA GLU A 55 9.32 8.82 20.34
C GLU A 55 10.15 10.04 19.90
N THR A 56 11.37 9.79 19.40
CA THR A 56 12.21 10.83 18.82
C THR A 56 11.57 11.42 17.56
N ILE A 57 10.96 10.60 16.69
CA ILE A 57 10.25 11.09 15.50
C ILE A 57 9.04 11.94 15.88
N ASP A 58 8.24 11.52 16.87
CA ASP A 58 7.10 12.29 17.39
C ASP A 58 7.55 13.65 17.95
N SER A 59 8.68 13.67 18.66
CA SER A 59 9.28 14.90 19.20
C SER A 59 9.78 15.82 18.08
N LEU A 60 10.40 15.25 17.04
CA LEU A 60 10.81 16.00 15.86
C LEU A 60 9.63 16.56 15.07
N ALA A 61 8.53 15.81 14.96
CA ALA A 61 7.32 16.28 14.31
C ALA A 61 6.76 17.53 15.00
N TRP A 62 6.77 17.55 16.33
CA TRP A 62 6.41 18.74 17.10
C TRP A 62 7.40 19.89 16.86
N GLN A 63 8.70 19.62 16.94
CA GLN A 63 9.76 20.63 16.74
C GLN A 63 9.70 21.30 15.35
N PHE A 64 9.38 20.53 14.31
CA PHE A 64 9.25 21.05 12.95
C PHE A 64 7.86 21.59 12.63
N HIS A 65 6.91 21.56 13.58
CA HIS A 65 5.53 21.99 13.42
C HIS A 65 4.82 21.31 12.25
N VAL A 66 4.93 19.99 12.12
CA VAL A 66 4.25 19.24 11.05
C VAL A 66 2.74 19.52 11.10
N ASP A 67 2.22 20.13 10.04
CA ASP A 67 0.84 20.64 9.96
C ASP A 67 -0.23 19.57 10.18
N PHE A 68 0.00 18.35 9.66
CA PHE A 68 -0.87 17.20 9.87
C PHE A 68 -0.04 16.06 10.45
N TYR A 69 -0.32 15.69 11.69
CA TYR A 69 0.37 14.60 12.37
C TYR A 69 -0.63 13.82 13.25
N ASP A 70 -0.62 12.50 13.12
CA ASP A 70 -1.46 11.61 13.91
C ASP A 70 -0.57 10.48 14.46
N TYR A 71 -0.68 10.23 15.77
CA TYR A 71 0.08 9.20 16.47
C TYR A 71 -0.29 7.79 16.00
N THR A 72 -1.46 7.59 15.37
CA THR A 72 -1.87 6.28 14.84
C THR A 72 -1.22 5.93 13.49
N LEU A 73 -0.45 6.84 12.89
CA LEU A 73 0.22 6.59 11.60
C LEU A 73 1.36 5.59 11.76
N SER A 74 1.68 4.87 10.68
CA SER A 74 2.86 3.99 10.67
C SER A 74 4.15 4.79 10.85
N LEU A 75 5.15 4.19 11.48
CA LEU A 75 6.46 4.80 11.69
C LEU A 75 7.09 5.31 10.38
N GLU A 76 6.94 4.57 9.28
CA GLU A 76 7.41 4.95 7.96
C GLU A 76 6.76 6.27 7.48
N THR A 77 5.43 6.36 7.63
CA THR A 77 4.68 7.58 7.26
C THR A 77 5.11 8.77 8.13
N LYS A 78 5.29 8.55 9.44
CA LYS A 78 5.75 9.58 10.37
C LYS A 78 7.13 10.12 9.97
N LYS A 79 8.08 9.24 9.65
CA LYS A 79 9.41 9.61 9.17
C LYS A 79 9.34 10.44 7.89
N GLU A 80 8.53 10.01 6.92
CA GLU A 80 8.36 10.72 5.66
C GLU A 80 7.74 12.12 5.85
N LEU A 81 6.72 12.25 6.71
CA LEU A 81 6.13 13.55 7.05
C LEU A 81 7.15 14.51 7.66
N VAL A 82 7.94 14.05 8.62
CA VAL A 82 8.98 14.87 9.26
C VAL A 82 10.07 15.26 8.26
N LYS A 83 10.50 14.33 7.39
CA LYS A 83 11.49 14.58 6.33
C LYS A 83 11.01 15.64 5.34
N ASN A 84 9.75 15.53 4.91
CA ASN A 84 9.17 16.46 3.92
C ASN A 84 8.69 17.78 4.53
N SER A 85 8.50 17.86 5.85
CA SER A 85 7.92 19.01 6.56
C SER A 85 8.51 20.37 6.16
N ILE A 86 9.84 20.51 6.18
CA ILE A 86 10.53 21.77 5.87
C ILE A 86 10.24 22.20 4.43
N ARG A 87 10.22 21.25 3.49
CA ARG A 87 9.93 21.54 2.08
C ARG A 87 8.46 21.91 1.91
N LEU A 88 7.55 21.13 2.48
CA LEU A 88 6.11 21.38 2.41
C LEU A 88 5.72 22.73 3.01
N HIS A 89 6.32 23.13 4.13
CA HIS A 89 6.10 24.47 4.70
C HIS A 89 6.53 25.60 3.76
N LYS A 90 7.60 25.42 2.97
CA LYS A 90 8.05 26.42 1.98
C LYS A 90 7.09 26.57 0.81
N ILE A 91 6.46 25.48 0.38
CA ILE A 91 5.55 25.47 -0.77
C ILE A 91 4.07 25.43 -0.37
N LYS A 92 3.76 25.68 0.90
CA LYS A 92 2.40 25.63 1.44
C LYS A 92 1.46 26.54 0.67
N GLY A 93 0.25 26.07 0.40
CA GLY A 93 -0.74 26.77 -0.41
C GLY A 93 -0.63 26.51 -1.93
N THR A 94 0.33 25.70 -2.37
CA THR A 94 0.41 25.23 -3.76
C THR A 94 -0.34 23.91 -3.96
N PRO A 95 -0.82 23.63 -5.18
CA PRO A 95 -1.33 22.31 -5.58
C PRO A 95 -0.42 21.15 -5.15
N VAL A 96 0.88 21.31 -5.40
CA VAL A 96 1.92 20.31 -5.11
C VAL A 96 2.00 20.00 -3.62
N ALA A 97 1.90 21.01 -2.75
CA ALA A 97 1.93 20.79 -1.31
C ALA A 97 0.75 19.93 -0.82
N VAL A 98 -0.44 20.16 -1.36
CA VAL A 98 -1.64 19.38 -1.02
C VAL A 98 -1.51 17.95 -1.54
N GLU A 99 -1.09 17.78 -2.79
CA GLU A 99 -0.90 16.48 -3.43
C GLU A 99 0.16 15.64 -2.71
N GLU A 100 1.32 16.20 -2.40
CA GLU A 100 2.38 15.45 -1.72
C GLU A 100 2.01 15.10 -0.28
N ALA A 101 1.42 16.04 0.48
CA ALA A 101 0.97 15.75 1.84
C ALA A 101 -0.11 14.66 1.85
N ALA A 102 -1.08 14.74 0.93
CA ALA A 102 -2.10 13.73 0.78
C ALA A 102 -1.50 12.39 0.33
N THR A 103 -0.47 12.42 -0.52
CA THR A 103 0.22 11.21 -1.00
C THR A 103 0.97 10.49 0.11
N THR A 104 1.71 11.21 0.94
CA THR A 104 2.42 10.61 2.08
C THR A 104 1.46 9.90 3.05
N VAL A 105 0.27 10.46 3.27
CA VAL A 105 -0.70 9.88 4.23
C VAL A 105 -1.60 8.83 3.59
N PHE A 106 -2.21 9.12 2.44
CA PHE A 106 -3.26 8.28 1.84
C PHE A 106 -2.78 7.42 0.68
N GLY A 107 -1.51 7.53 0.27
CA GLY A 107 -0.95 6.74 -0.82
C GLY A 107 -1.04 7.47 -2.15
N ARG A 108 -1.64 6.87 -3.19
CA ARG A 108 -1.64 7.51 -4.52
C ARG A 108 -2.71 8.59 -4.57
N THR A 109 -2.29 9.85 -4.70
CA THR A 109 -3.21 10.97 -4.88
C THR A 109 -2.79 11.83 -6.07
N ARG A 110 -3.76 12.52 -6.66
CA ARG A 110 -3.54 13.48 -7.73
C ARG A 110 -4.51 14.65 -7.59
N LEU A 111 -3.96 15.86 -7.54
CA LEU A 111 -4.77 17.07 -7.53
C LEU A 111 -5.01 17.54 -8.97
N LYS A 112 -6.24 17.96 -9.26
CA LYS A 112 -6.63 18.59 -10.53
C LYS A 112 -7.18 19.99 -10.26
N GLU A 113 -6.59 21.02 -10.86
CA GLU A 113 -7.11 22.37 -10.76
C GLU A 113 -8.34 22.57 -11.66
N TRP A 114 -9.20 23.55 -11.34
CA TRP A 114 -10.44 23.84 -12.06
C TRP A 114 -10.31 23.90 -13.58
N PHE A 115 -9.20 24.44 -14.10
CA PHE A 115 -8.98 24.55 -15.55
C PHE A 115 -8.66 23.20 -16.23
N GLU A 116 -8.30 22.15 -15.46
CA GLU A 116 -8.03 20.82 -16.01
C GLU A 116 -9.29 19.98 -16.22
N TYR A 117 -10.33 20.21 -15.42
CA TYR A 117 -11.58 19.45 -15.48
C TYR A 117 -12.81 20.30 -15.85
N GLY A 118 -12.64 21.60 -16.08
CA GLY A 118 -13.72 22.52 -16.45
C GLY A 118 -14.58 22.99 -15.27
N GLY A 119 -14.01 23.04 -14.06
CA GLY A 119 -14.66 23.55 -12.85
C GLY A 119 -14.69 25.08 -12.76
N GLU A 120 -15.30 25.59 -11.69
CA GLU A 120 -15.33 27.04 -11.41
C GLU A 120 -13.97 27.56 -10.92
N PRO A 121 -13.62 28.84 -11.20
CA PRO A 121 -12.38 29.42 -10.70
C PRO A 121 -12.22 29.28 -9.18
N TYR A 122 -10.99 29.01 -8.74
CA TYR A 122 -10.61 28.78 -7.33
C TYR A 122 -11.04 27.43 -6.75
N TYR A 123 -11.64 26.55 -7.54
CA TYR A 123 -11.95 25.19 -7.13
C TYR A 123 -10.87 24.20 -7.57
N PHE A 124 -10.80 23.06 -6.87
CA PHE A 124 -9.98 21.93 -7.28
C PHE A 124 -10.67 20.61 -6.96
N SER A 125 -10.31 19.59 -7.73
CA SER A 125 -10.67 18.21 -7.50
C SER A 125 -9.46 17.42 -7.01
N LEU A 126 -9.69 16.43 -6.16
CA LEU A 126 -8.64 15.58 -5.63
C LEU A 126 -9.04 14.11 -5.82
N ASP A 127 -8.20 13.39 -6.56
CA ASP A 127 -8.30 11.96 -6.81
C ASP A 127 -7.44 11.23 -5.77
N ILE A 128 -8.02 10.30 -5.01
CA ILE A 128 -7.33 9.56 -3.94
C ILE A 128 -7.63 8.08 -4.07
N ASP A 129 -6.61 7.25 -4.06
CA ASP A 129 -6.72 5.80 -3.95
C ASP A 129 -6.48 5.37 -2.50
N ILE A 130 -7.54 4.96 -1.81
CA ILE A 130 -7.51 4.56 -0.39
C ILE A 130 -7.55 3.05 -0.19
N THR A 131 -7.11 2.28 -1.19
CA THR A 131 -7.19 0.81 -1.21
C THR A 131 -6.68 0.13 0.07
N ASP A 132 -5.60 0.64 0.68
CA ASP A 132 -4.98 0.00 1.85
C ASP A 132 -5.59 0.41 3.21
N ARG A 133 -6.27 1.56 3.30
CA ARG A 133 -6.78 2.11 4.57
C ARG A 133 -8.30 2.04 4.71
N GLY A 134 -9.03 2.01 3.60
CA GLY A 134 -10.49 2.03 3.58
C GLY A 134 -11.10 3.44 3.83
N ALA A 135 -12.40 3.57 3.54
CA ALA A 135 -13.13 4.85 3.53
C ALA A 135 -13.98 5.05 4.80
N SER A 136 -13.37 5.06 5.98
CA SER A 136 -14.12 5.32 7.20
C SER A 136 -14.46 6.82 7.34
N PRO A 137 -15.57 7.20 8.01
CA PRO A 137 -15.91 8.61 8.24
C PRO A 137 -14.81 9.40 8.97
N SER A 138 -14.08 8.74 9.88
CA SER A 138 -12.95 9.35 10.57
C SER A 138 -11.78 9.65 9.63
N GLU A 139 -11.48 8.77 8.68
CA GLU A 139 -10.40 8.98 7.71
C GLU A 139 -10.76 10.12 6.74
N LEU A 140 -12.02 10.24 6.32
CA LEU A 140 -12.47 11.38 5.50
C LEU A 140 -12.33 12.72 6.23
N LYS A 141 -12.59 12.75 7.55
CA LYS A 141 -12.38 13.94 8.37
C LYS A 141 -10.89 14.29 8.50
N LYS A 142 -10.02 13.29 8.64
CA LYS A 142 -8.56 13.49 8.63
C LYS A 142 -8.08 14.05 7.30
N LEU A 143 -8.58 13.53 6.19
CA LEU A 143 -8.29 14.03 4.85
C LEU A 143 -8.71 15.49 4.70
N ASP A 144 -9.92 15.86 5.10
CA ASP A 144 -10.37 17.25 5.07
C ASP A 144 -9.48 18.16 5.93
N THR A 145 -9.07 17.68 7.11
CA THR A 145 -8.17 18.41 8.00
C THR A 145 -6.80 18.63 7.35
N LEU A 146 -6.23 17.60 6.72
CA LEU A 146 -4.98 17.66 5.99
C LEU A 146 -5.07 18.65 4.83
N ILE A 147 -6.10 18.55 4.00
CA ILE A 147 -6.34 19.46 2.86
C ILE A 147 -6.44 20.90 3.36
N ASN A 148 -7.20 21.16 4.41
CA ASN A 148 -7.35 22.50 4.98
C ASN A 148 -6.06 23.05 5.59
N ALA A 149 -5.16 22.19 6.03
CA ALA A 149 -3.86 22.59 6.56
C ALA A 149 -2.93 23.08 5.44
N TYR A 150 -2.87 22.38 4.30
CA TYR A 150 -1.92 22.69 3.22
C TYR A 150 -2.47 23.58 2.09
N LYS A 151 -3.79 23.61 1.87
CA LYS A 151 -4.39 24.38 0.77
C LYS A 151 -4.29 25.89 1.01
N ASN A 152 -4.32 26.65 -0.09
CA ASN A 152 -4.51 28.08 -0.02
C ASN A 152 -5.92 28.40 0.53
N LYS A 153 -6.03 29.41 1.41
CA LYS A 153 -7.32 29.86 1.96
C LYS A 153 -8.33 30.27 0.89
N ARG A 154 -7.86 30.78 -0.26
CA ARG A 154 -8.74 31.16 -1.37
C ARG A 154 -9.35 29.99 -2.12
N SER A 155 -8.72 28.81 -2.07
CA SER A 155 -9.10 27.66 -2.90
C SER A 155 -10.07 26.75 -2.17
N TRP A 156 -11.06 26.21 -2.89
CA TRP A 156 -12.14 25.39 -2.35
C TRP A 156 -12.11 23.98 -2.95
N THR A 157 -12.41 22.99 -2.13
CA THR A 157 -12.55 21.61 -2.59
C THR A 157 -13.90 21.44 -3.26
N ASP A 158 -13.92 21.00 -4.51
CA ASP A 158 -15.13 20.78 -5.31
C ASP A 158 -15.55 19.32 -5.29
N ILE A 159 -14.65 18.47 -5.80
CA ILE A 159 -14.91 17.05 -6.03
C ILE A 159 -13.80 16.22 -5.39
N LEU A 160 -14.18 15.29 -4.51
CA LEU A 160 -13.30 14.27 -3.96
C LEU A 160 -13.60 12.93 -4.63
N ASN A 161 -12.72 12.48 -5.53
CA ASN A 161 -12.86 11.18 -6.19
C ASN A 161 -12.08 10.13 -5.38
N ILE A 162 -12.81 9.18 -4.82
CA ILE A 162 -12.24 8.15 -3.95
C ILE A 162 -12.28 6.82 -4.70
N TYR A 163 -11.10 6.26 -4.95
CA TYR A 163 -10.93 4.94 -5.55
C TYR A 163 -10.64 3.91 -4.46
N LEU A 164 -11.37 2.81 -4.48
CA LEU A 164 -11.22 1.70 -3.54
C LEU A 164 -11.21 0.40 -4.34
N SER A 165 -10.08 -0.32 -4.32
CA SER A 165 -9.94 -1.62 -4.97
C SER A 165 -9.88 -2.75 -3.95
N VAL A 166 -10.94 -3.56 -3.85
CA VAL A 166 -10.94 -4.73 -2.96
C VAL A 166 -10.46 -5.97 -3.71
N LYS A 167 -9.41 -6.63 -3.21
CA LYS A 167 -8.99 -7.94 -3.72
C LYS A 167 -9.69 -9.05 -2.93
N GLY A 168 -10.74 -9.64 -3.50
CA GLY A 168 -11.45 -10.79 -2.93
C GLY A 168 -11.02 -12.12 -3.56
N LYS A 169 -11.00 -13.21 -2.78
CA LYS A 169 -10.91 -14.57 -3.30
C LYS A 169 -12.32 -15.07 -3.60
N SER A 170 -12.65 -15.27 -4.87
CA SER A 170 -13.90 -15.91 -5.29
C SER A 170 -13.69 -17.41 -5.43
N TYR A 171 -14.53 -18.20 -4.77
CA TYR A 171 -14.55 -19.65 -4.90
C TYR A 171 -15.74 -20.04 -5.78
N ILE A 172 -15.49 -20.77 -6.87
CA ILE A 172 -16.51 -21.29 -7.77
C ILE A 172 -16.66 -22.79 -7.47
N GLY A 173 -17.83 -23.22 -7.02
CA GLY A 173 -18.19 -24.62 -6.83
C GLY A 173 -19.06 -25.11 -7.98
N ILE A 174 -18.78 -26.31 -8.48
CA ILE A 174 -19.60 -26.99 -9.50
C ILE A 174 -20.21 -28.24 -8.83
N THR A 175 -21.50 -28.44 -9.03
CA THR A 175 -22.20 -29.69 -8.67
C THR A 175 -22.89 -30.24 -9.91
N THR A 176 -22.87 -31.56 -10.07
CA THR A 176 -23.53 -32.26 -11.17
C THR A 176 -24.44 -33.32 -10.58
N MET A 177 -25.72 -33.32 -10.95
CA MET A 177 -26.68 -34.35 -10.58
C MET A 177 -26.98 -35.19 -11.82
N GLN A 178 -26.78 -36.51 -11.73
CA GLN A 178 -27.07 -37.46 -12.81
C GLN A 178 -28.24 -38.35 -12.38
N GLY A 179 -29.19 -38.55 -13.29
CA GLY A 179 -30.34 -39.45 -13.09
C GLY A 179 -30.64 -40.24 -14.35
N GLU A 180 -31.04 -41.50 -14.19
CA GLU A 180 -31.44 -42.40 -15.28
C GLU A 180 -32.91 -42.77 -15.11
N ALA A 181 -33.69 -42.69 -16.18
CA ALA A 181 -35.10 -43.09 -16.20
C ALA A 181 -35.33 -44.13 -17.31
N MET A 182 -35.73 -45.35 -16.94
CA MET A 182 -35.97 -46.45 -17.87
C MET A 182 -37.47 -46.79 -17.92
N THR A 183 -38.07 -46.69 -19.10
CA THR A 183 -39.48 -47.08 -19.36
C THR A 183 -39.53 -48.24 -20.36
N VAL A 184 -40.19 -49.35 -20.01
CA VAL A 184 -40.28 -50.56 -20.85
C VAL A 184 -41.68 -50.69 -21.46
N TYR A 185 -41.77 -50.74 -22.79
CA TYR A 185 -43.03 -50.90 -23.52
C TYR A 185 -43.17 -52.27 -24.23
N PRO A 186 -44.40 -52.80 -24.38
CA PRO A 186 -44.69 -53.99 -25.20
C PRO A 186 -44.63 -53.70 -26.71
N TRP A 187 -44.23 -54.71 -27.50
CA TRP A 187 -43.84 -54.59 -28.91
C TRP A 187 -45.02 -54.38 -29.90
N SER A 188 -44.95 -53.34 -30.74
CA SER A 188 -45.78 -53.16 -31.95
C SER A 188 -45.01 -52.33 -33.01
N PRO A 189 -44.96 -52.73 -34.29
CA PRO A 189 -44.15 -52.03 -35.29
C PRO A 189 -44.91 -50.96 -36.09
N LYS A 190 -44.33 -49.76 -36.24
CA LYS A 190 -44.37 -48.89 -37.44
C LYS A 190 -43.37 -47.73 -37.34
N ASP A 191 -42.58 -47.58 -38.41
CA ASP A 191 -41.68 -46.50 -38.88
C ASP A 191 -40.99 -45.56 -37.85
N ILE A 192 -39.65 -45.60 -37.86
CA ILE A 192 -38.77 -44.77 -37.01
C ILE A 192 -38.21 -43.61 -37.83
N GLU A 193 -38.66 -42.37 -37.54
CA GLU A 193 -37.90 -41.15 -37.86
C GLU A 193 -37.25 -40.62 -36.57
N SER A 194 -35.93 -40.49 -36.57
CA SER A 194 -35.18 -39.87 -35.48
C SER A 194 -34.69 -38.49 -35.91
N LYS A 195 -35.14 -37.45 -35.19
CA LYS A 195 -34.60 -36.08 -35.27
C LYS A 195 -34.17 -35.65 -33.88
N GLY A 196 -32.86 -35.71 -33.62
CA GLY A 196 -32.26 -35.08 -32.44
C GLY A 196 -31.96 -33.60 -32.71
N LYS A 197 -32.37 -32.72 -31.79
CA LYS A 197 -31.87 -31.34 -31.71
C LYS A 197 -30.96 -31.25 -30.49
N ILE A 198 -29.68 -30.93 -30.72
CA ILE A 198 -28.73 -30.62 -29.65
C ILE A 198 -28.81 -29.11 -29.39
N ASN A 199 -29.19 -28.71 -28.18
CA ASN A 199 -29.03 -27.35 -27.71
C ASN A 199 -27.96 -27.35 -26.62
N ILE A 200 -26.86 -26.64 -26.86
CA ILE A 200 -25.81 -26.42 -25.86
C ILE A 200 -26.10 -25.06 -25.22
N SER A 201 -26.59 -25.09 -23.98
CA SER A 201 -26.66 -23.91 -23.11
C SER A 201 -25.85 -24.20 -21.86
N LEU A 202 -24.82 -23.40 -21.63
CA LEU A 202 -23.95 -23.49 -20.46
C LEU A 202 -24.67 -22.88 -19.23
N LEU A 203 -25.25 -23.74 -18.39
CA LEU A 203 -25.34 -23.72 -16.93
C LEU A 203 -26.42 -24.76 -16.60
N GLU A 204 -26.05 -25.85 -15.90
CA GLU A 204 -26.84 -27.07 -15.69
C GLU A 204 -26.75 -28.10 -16.84
N ILE A 205 -25.80 -29.04 -16.72
CA ILE A 205 -25.78 -30.28 -17.52
C ILE A 205 -26.72 -31.26 -16.82
N ASN A 206 -28.00 -31.24 -17.19
CA ASN A 206 -28.91 -32.35 -16.90
C ASN A 206 -28.76 -33.37 -18.04
N GLY A 207 -27.93 -34.38 -17.81
CA GLY A 207 -27.87 -35.57 -18.67
C GLY A 207 -28.94 -36.56 -18.21
N VAL A 208 -30.06 -36.63 -18.93
CA VAL A 208 -31.03 -37.72 -18.79
C VAL A 208 -30.80 -38.67 -19.95
N GLU A 209 -30.30 -39.87 -19.66
CA GLU A 209 -30.25 -40.96 -20.63
C GLU A 209 -31.56 -41.75 -20.55
N GLU A 210 -32.29 -41.82 -21.67
CA GLU A 210 -33.48 -42.65 -21.81
C GLU A 210 -33.14 -43.85 -22.70
N ILE A 211 -32.97 -45.03 -22.08
CA ILE A 211 -32.70 -46.29 -22.80
C ILE A 211 -34.01 -47.07 -22.89
N THR A 212 -34.54 -47.23 -24.10
CA THR A 212 -35.70 -48.10 -24.35
C THR A 212 -35.22 -49.49 -24.77
N THR A 213 -35.22 -50.43 -23.83
CA THR A 213 -34.81 -51.82 -24.07
C THR A 213 -36.02 -52.70 -24.38
N TYR A 214 -36.01 -53.38 -25.53
CA TYR A 214 -37.06 -54.33 -25.91
C TYR A 214 -36.71 -55.77 -25.47
N PRO A 215 -37.68 -56.56 -24.99
CA PRO A 215 -37.45 -57.97 -24.68
C PRO A 215 -37.17 -58.80 -25.94
N ARG A 216 -36.27 -59.78 -25.84
CA ARG A 216 -35.86 -60.68 -26.92
C ARG A 216 -37.07 -61.52 -27.38
N LYS A 217 -37.34 -61.54 -28.69
CA LYS A 217 -38.37 -62.41 -29.29
C LYS A 217 -38.02 -63.89 -29.03
N GLU A 218 -38.83 -64.57 -28.24
CA GLU A 218 -38.78 -66.03 -28.14
C GLU A 218 -39.31 -66.63 -29.44
N LYS A 219 -38.51 -67.48 -30.07
CA LYS A 219 -38.97 -68.36 -31.14
C LYS A 219 -39.61 -69.57 -30.45
N ILE A 220 -40.94 -69.65 -30.51
CA ILE A 220 -41.69 -70.87 -30.21
C ILE A 220 -41.54 -71.83 -31.39
#